data_AF-A0A1H3RVF8-F1
#
_entry.id   AF-A0A1H3RVF8-F1
#
_cell.length_a   1.000
_cell.length_b   1.000
_cell.length_c   1.000
_cell.angle_alpha   90.00
_cell.angle_beta   90.00
_cell.angle_gamma   90.00
#
_symmetry.space_group_name_H-M   'P 1'
#
loop_
_entity.id
_entity.type
_entity.pdbx_description
1 polymer ?
#
loop_
_entity_poly.entity_id
_entity_poly.type
_entity_poly.pdbx_seq_one_letter_code
_entity_poly.pdbx_strand_id
1 'polypeptide(L)'
;MSLEVGVFVAALTLIVLAGAAVGLWLGKKATVTPLVAAGLVATTVVVVLLAIGLVKGNVQPAAAAAASWLVIMSAIAADASRVGRRKAAIGGGLGGLLAVQAALITFVVTRFSAQDAPREYVLLWLPAALTGAVKDLGEPVGAADEPLWLRISQEAGPMLWLLSFATAVIVACVVQPMRQPSAEPAGEAVS
;
A
#
# COMPACT_ATOMS: atom_id res chain seq x y z
N MET A 1 3.88 25.74 -1.19
CA MET A 1 3.52 24.46 -1.86
C MET A 1 2.84 24.80 -3.18
N SER A 2 3.25 24.18 -4.29
CA SER A 2 2.57 24.37 -5.58
C SER A 2 1.18 23.72 -5.55
N LEU A 3 0.24 24.26 -6.32
CA LEU A 3 -1.15 23.77 -6.46
C LEU A 3 -1.19 22.27 -6.77
N GLU A 4 -0.25 21.79 -7.58
CA GLU A 4 -0.09 20.39 -8.00
C GLU A 4 0.09 19.44 -6.81
N VAL A 5 0.93 19.81 -5.83
CA VAL A 5 1.16 19.01 -4.63
C VAL A 5 -0.11 18.96 -3.78
N GLY A 6 -0.86 20.06 -3.69
CA GLY A 6 -2.12 20.11 -2.97
C GLY A 6 -3.19 19.18 -3.57
N VAL A 7 -3.36 19.24 -4.89
CA VAL A 7 -4.29 18.35 -5.62
C VAL A 7 -3.90 16.88 -5.43
N PHE A 8 -2.60 16.59 -5.49
CA PHE A 8 -2.11 15.23 -5.33
C PHE A 8 -2.37 14.68 -3.92
N VAL A 9 -2.02 15.44 -2.89
CA VAL A 9 -2.25 15.03 -1.49
C VAL A 9 -3.74 14.83 -1.23
N ALA A 10 -4.60 15.68 -1.79
CA ALA A 10 -6.04 15.51 -1.73
C ALA A 10 -6.50 14.21 -2.40
N ALA A 11 -6.01 13.91 -3.61
CA ALA A 11 -6.34 12.69 -4.32
C ALA A 11 -5.85 11.42 -3.58
N LEU A 12 -4.64 11.45 -3.01
CA LEU A 12 -4.11 10.36 -2.18
C LEU A 12 -4.96 10.16 -0.93
N THR A 13 -5.34 11.25 -0.28
CA THR A 13 -6.23 11.22 0.88
C THR A 13 -7.58 10.60 0.51
N LEU A 14 -8.18 11.01 -0.60
CA LEU A 14 -9.45 10.45 -1.08
C LEU A 14 -9.33 8.96 -1.40
N ILE A 15 -8.24 8.52 -2.00
CA ILE A 15 -8.02 7.10 -2.30
C ILE A 15 -7.83 6.27 -1.03
N VAL A 16 -7.09 6.78 -0.05
CA VAL A 16 -6.94 6.12 1.26
C VAL A 16 -8.29 6.05 1.98
N LEU A 17 -9.06 7.14 1.98
CA LEU A 17 -10.40 7.17 2.58
C LEU A 17 -11.36 6.21 1.88
N ALA A 18 -11.33 6.16 0.55
CA ALA A 18 -12.13 5.23 -0.24
C ALA A 18 -11.76 3.78 0.08
N GLY A 19 -10.46 3.46 0.15
CA GLY A 19 -9.99 2.13 0.53
C GLY A 19 -10.41 1.76 1.95
N ALA A 20 -10.24 2.67 2.90
CA ALA A 20 -10.70 2.46 4.27
C ALA A 20 -12.22 2.23 4.34
N ALA A 21 -13.02 3.02 3.61
CA ALA A 21 -14.47 2.84 3.55
C ALA A 21 -14.86 1.46 2.98
N VAL A 22 -14.18 1.03 1.92
CA VAL A 22 -14.38 -0.31 1.32
C VAL A 22 -13.99 -1.41 2.32
N GLY A 23 -12.85 -1.31 2.99
CA GLY A 23 -12.44 -2.27 4.00
C GLY A 23 -13.42 -2.32 5.17
N LEU A 24 -13.92 -1.15 5.60
CA LEU A 24 -14.92 -1.09 6.65
C LEU A 24 -16.26 -1.72 6.23
N TRP A 25 -16.66 -1.50 4.98
CA TRP A 25 -17.86 -2.08 4.41
C TRP A 25 -17.75 -3.60 4.24
N LEU A 26 -16.61 -4.08 3.75
CA LEU A 26 -16.29 -5.49 3.64
C LEU A 26 -16.37 -6.16 5.01
N GLY A 27 -15.73 -5.63 6.04
CA GLY A 27 -15.79 -6.23 7.38
C GLY A 27 -17.19 -6.21 8.02
N LYS A 28 -18.07 -5.28 7.64
CA LYS A 28 -19.47 -5.23 8.11
C LYS A 28 -20.39 -6.23 7.38
N LYS A 29 -20.16 -6.48 6.10
CA LYS A 29 -21.01 -7.31 5.24
C LYS A 29 -20.46 -8.71 4.96
N ALA A 30 -19.20 -8.97 5.30
CA ALA A 30 -18.58 -10.24 4.97
C ALA A 30 -19.20 -11.37 5.79
N THR A 31 -19.71 -12.38 5.07
CA THR A 31 -19.95 -13.74 5.57
C THR A 31 -18.63 -14.46 5.90
N VAL A 32 -17.51 -13.93 5.40
CA VAL A 32 -16.14 -14.43 5.61
C VAL A 32 -15.42 -13.61 6.67
N THR A 33 -14.45 -14.23 7.36
CA THR A 33 -13.68 -13.52 8.39
C THR A 33 -12.89 -12.35 7.78
N PRO A 34 -12.71 -11.23 8.50
CA PRO A 34 -11.98 -10.05 8.00
C PRO A 34 -10.56 -10.38 7.50
N LEU A 35 -9.92 -11.40 8.08
CA LEU A 35 -8.61 -11.89 7.68
C LEU A 35 -8.62 -12.54 6.29
N VAL A 36 -9.67 -13.31 5.98
CA VAL A 36 -9.87 -13.91 4.64
C VAL A 36 -10.14 -12.82 3.60
N ALA A 37 -10.98 -11.84 3.93
CA ALA A 37 -11.23 -10.69 3.04
C ALA A 37 -9.94 -9.91 2.76
N ALA A 38 -9.12 -9.67 3.77
CA ALA A 38 -7.81 -9.04 3.61
C ALA A 38 -6.86 -9.88 2.73
N GLY A 39 -6.83 -11.20 2.92
CA GLY A 39 -6.03 -12.11 2.10
C GLY A 39 -6.44 -12.13 0.62
N LEU A 40 -7.75 -12.08 0.33
CA LEU A 40 -8.27 -11.99 -1.03
C LEU A 40 -7.88 -10.68 -1.71
N VAL A 41 -7.98 -9.55 -0.98
CA VAL A 41 -7.54 -8.25 -1.49
C VAL A 41 -6.04 -8.27 -1.79
N ALA A 42 -5.22 -8.77 -0.86
CA ALA A 42 -3.77 -8.87 -1.06
C ALA A 42 -3.43 -9.72 -2.29
N THR A 43 -4.06 -10.90 -2.43
CA THR A 43 -3.85 -11.80 -3.58
C THR A 43 -4.25 -11.14 -4.90
N THR A 44 -5.39 -10.44 -4.91
CA THR A 44 -5.88 -9.70 -6.09
C THR A 44 -4.93 -8.58 -6.50
N VAL A 45 -4.31 -7.91 -5.54
CA VAL A 45 -3.35 -6.83 -5.80
C VAL A 45 -2.06 -7.39 -6.37
N VAL A 46 -1.54 -8.49 -5.81
CA VAL A 46 -0.36 -9.19 -6.36
C VAL A 46 -0.64 -9.66 -7.79
N VAL A 47 -1.74 -10.39 -7.99
CA VAL A 47 -2.61 -10.38 -9.17
C VAL A 47 -2.31 -9.36 -10.26
N VAL A 48 -2.91 -8.19 -10.03
CA VAL A 48 -2.91 -7.02 -10.89
C VAL A 48 -1.51 -6.47 -11.09
N LEU A 49 -0.65 -6.44 -10.06
CA LEU A 49 0.72 -5.93 -10.19
C LEU A 49 1.55 -6.78 -11.13
N LEU A 50 1.44 -8.10 -11.05
CA LEU A 50 2.13 -9.01 -11.97
C LEU A 50 1.60 -8.86 -13.39
N ALA A 51 0.29 -8.69 -13.57
CA ALA A 51 -0.31 -8.43 -14.87
C ALA A 51 0.17 -7.10 -15.48
N ILE A 52 0.20 -6.02 -14.70
CA ILE A 52 0.77 -4.72 -15.12
C ILE A 52 2.25 -4.88 -15.46
N GLY A 53 3.00 -5.58 -14.63
CA GLY A 53 4.41 -5.89 -14.86
C GLY A 53 4.62 -6.65 -16.17
N LEU A 54 3.75 -7.61 -16.49
CA LEU A 54 3.80 -8.38 -17.73
C LEU A 54 3.54 -7.48 -18.95
N VAL A 55 2.49 -6.66 -18.90
CA VAL A 55 2.13 -5.73 -19.98
C VAL A 55 3.23 -4.69 -20.22
N LYS A 56 3.90 -4.23 -19.17
CA LYS A 56 4.96 -3.21 -19.25
C LYS A 56 6.38 -3.78 -19.41
N GLY A 57 6.56 -5.11 -19.48
CA GLY A 57 7.90 -5.73 -19.53
C GLY A 57 8.72 -5.62 -18.24
N ASN A 58 8.09 -5.29 -17.11
CA ASN A 58 8.70 -5.02 -15.81
C ASN A 58 8.25 -6.02 -14.73
N VAL A 59 8.09 -7.30 -15.09
CA VAL A 59 7.59 -8.35 -14.17
C VAL A 59 8.46 -8.48 -12.93
N GLN A 60 9.79 -8.50 -13.08
CA GLN A 60 10.70 -8.68 -11.95
C GLN A 60 10.63 -7.54 -10.93
N PRO A 61 10.71 -6.24 -11.32
CA PRO A 61 10.46 -5.13 -10.40
C PRO A 61 9.08 -5.16 -9.75
N ALA A 62 8.03 -5.48 -10.51
CA ALA A 62 6.67 -5.57 -10.00
C ALA A 62 6.51 -6.70 -8.97
N ALA A 63 7.11 -7.86 -9.22
CA ALA A 63 7.11 -9.01 -8.31
C ALA A 63 7.87 -8.69 -7.02
N ALA A 64 9.04 -8.06 -7.12
CA ALA A 64 9.82 -7.65 -5.95
C ALA A 64 9.06 -6.62 -5.09
N ALA A 65 8.43 -5.63 -5.73
CA ALA A 65 7.59 -4.66 -5.04
C ALA A 65 6.40 -5.32 -4.34
N ALA A 66 5.67 -6.19 -5.05
CA ALA A 66 4.55 -6.95 -4.50
C ALA A 66 4.97 -7.83 -3.32
N ALA A 67 6.12 -8.51 -3.41
CA ALA A 67 6.65 -9.34 -2.34
C ALA A 67 6.99 -8.51 -1.09
N SER A 68 7.71 -7.39 -1.26
CA SER A 68 8.07 -6.53 -0.13
C SER A 68 6.84 -5.95 0.58
N TRP A 69 5.84 -5.51 -0.19
CA TRP A 69 4.56 -5.05 0.35
C TRP A 69 3.83 -6.18 1.09
N LEU A 70 3.72 -7.36 0.50
CA LEU A 70 2.98 -8.49 1.07
C LEU A 70 3.59 -8.96 2.40
N VAL A 71 4.92 -9.00 2.50
CA VAL A 71 5.63 -9.37 3.74
C VAL A 71 5.26 -8.41 4.88
N ILE A 72 5.33 -7.10 4.62
CA ILE A 72 5.02 -6.09 5.63
C ILE A 72 3.54 -6.12 6.01
N MET A 73 2.64 -6.22 5.03
CA MET A 73 1.20 -6.30 5.29
C MET A 73 0.79 -7.56 6.06
N SER A 74 1.47 -8.69 5.80
CA SER A 74 1.25 -9.93 6.54
C SER A 74 1.71 -9.79 8.00
N ALA A 75 2.85 -9.14 8.23
CA ALA A 75 3.32 -8.83 9.59
C ALA A 75 2.34 -7.91 10.34
N ILE A 76 1.81 -6.88 9.67
CA ILE A 76 0.79 -5.98 10.23
C ILE A 76 -0.48 -6.74 10.58
N ALA A 77 -0.97 -7.59 9.68
CA ALA A 77 -2.18 -8.38 9.93
C ALA A 77 -1.99 -9.35 11.11
N ALA A 78 -0.82 -9.97 11.21
CA ALA A 78 -0.47 -10.84 12.33
C ALA A 78 -0.37 -10.08 13.65
N ASP A 79 0.27 -8.91 13.68
CA ASP A 79 0.37 -8.08 14.89
C ASP A 79 -0.99 -7.50 15.30
N ALA A 80 -1.78 -7.00 14.35
CA ALA A 80 -3.12 -6.46 14.58
C ALA A 80 -4.06 -7.49 15.24
N SER A 81 -3.87 -8.78 14.97
CA SER A 81 -4.64 -9.86 15.61
C SER A 81 -4.34 -10.03 17.12
N ARG A 82 -3.22 -9.48 17.61
CA ARG A 82 -2.71 -9.68 18.98
C ARG A 82 -2.87 -8.44 19.87
N VAL A 83 -3.10 -7.27 19.27
CA VAL A 83 -3.10 -5.99 19.99
C VAL A 83 -4.49 -5.35 20.01
N GLY A 84 -4.73 -4.47 20.99
CA GLY A 84 -5.99 -3.72 21.06
C GLY A 84 -6.20 -2.81 19.84
N ARG A 85 -7.46 -2.60 19.45
CA ARG A 85 -7.89 -1.86 18.25
C ARG A 85 -7.16 -0.55 18.00
N ARG A 86 -6.94 0.27 19.03
CA ARG A 86 -6.24 1.56 18.89
C ARG A 86 -4.77 1.38 18.47
N LYS A 87 -4.08 0.38 19.04
CA LYS A 87 -2.69 0.05 18.67
C LYS A 87 -2.64 -0.54 17.26
N ALA A 88 -3.58 -1.42 16.92
CA ALA A 88 -3.69 -1.97 15.57
C ALA A 88 -3.95 -0.88 14.52
N ALA A 89 -4.79 0.12 14.82
CA ALA A 89 -5.05 1.24 13.92
C ALA A 89 -3.79 2.09 13.66
N ILE A 90 -3.08 2.47 14.72
CA ILE A 90 -1.88 3.31 14.62
C ILE A 90 -0.74 2.52 13.96
N GLY A 91 -0.47 1.30 14.45
CA GLY A 91 0.56 0.41 13.92
C GLY A 91 0.28 0.00 12.48
N GLY A 92 -0.98 -0.28 12.13
CA GLY A 92 -1.40 -0.57 10.77
C GLY A 92 -1.29 0.63 9.83
N GLY A 93 -1.62 1.83 10.28
CA GLY A 93 -1.42 3.05 9.49
C GLY A 93 0.06 3.33 9.19
N LEU A 94 0.91 3.32 10.23
CA LEU A 94 2.35 3.53 10.07
C LEU A 94 3.01 2.40 9.28
N GLY A 95 2.69 1.15 9.60
CA GLY A 95 3.19 -0.01 8.89
C GLY A 95 2.75 -0.04 7.43
N GLY A 96 1.52 0.37 7.14
CA GLY A 96 1.00 0.47 5.78
C GLY A 96 1.77 1.51 4.95
N LEU A 97 2.08 2.67 5.53
CA LEU A 97 2.93 3.66 4.89
C LEU A 97 4.33 3.09 4.60
N LEU A 98 4.91 2.36 5.56
CA LEU A 98 6.20 1.67 5.38
C LEU A 98 6.12 0.59 4.28
N ALA A 99 5.01 -0.14 4.17
CA ALA A 99 4.81 -1.14 3.14
C ALA A 99 4.82 -0.52 1.73
N VAL A 100 4.10 0.60 1.55
CA VAL A 100 4.07 1.35 0.29
C VAL A 100 5.46 1.92 -0.05
N GLN A 101 6.14 2.48 0.94
CA GLN A 101 7.51 3.00 0.77
C GLN A 101 8.49 1.89 0.36
N ALA A 102 8.47 0.76 1.07
CA ALA A 102 9.34 -0.37 0.78
C ALA A 102 9.08 -0.94 -0.62
N ALA A 103 7.81 -1.04 -1.03
CA ALA A 103 7.44 -1.47 -2.37
C ALA A 103 8.01 -0.55 -3.45
N LEU A 104 7.93 0.76 -3.25
CA LEU A 104 8.51 1.72 -4.19
C LEU A 104 10.03 1.62 -4.26
N ILE A 105 10.70 1.62 -3.12
CA ILE A 105 12.16 1.52 -3.07
C ILE A 105 12.61 0.23 -3.77
N THR A 106 11.94 -0.88 -3.46
CA THR A 106 12.23 -2.18 -4.08
C THR A 106 12.00 -2.14 -5.59
N PHE A 107 10.89 -1.55 -6.03
CA PHE A 107 10.60 -1.37 -7.46
C PHE A 107 11.70 -0.56 -8.15
N VAL A 108 12.04 0.62 -7.63
CA VAL A 108 13.01 1.53 -8.25
C VAL A 108 14.41 0.91 -8.26
N VAL A 109 14.83 0.27 -7.17
CA VAL A 109 16.14 -0.39 -7.08
C VAL A 109 16.25 -1.56 -8.07
N THR A 110 15.17 -2.29 -8.28
CA THR A 110 15.14 -3.43 -9.22
C THR A 110 15.01 -2.98 -10.67
N ARG A 111 14.32 -1.86 -10.93
CA ARG A 111 13.99 -1.36 -12.27
C ARG A 111 15.07 -0.47 -12.88
N PHE A 112 15.73 0.35 -12.06
CA PHE A 112 16.69 1.35 -12.48
C PHE A 112 18.08 1.03 -11.93
N SER A 113 19.10 1.24 -12.77
CA SER A 113 20.49 1.09 -12.34
C SER A 113 20.83 2.15 -11.27
N ALA A 114 21.92 1.92 -10.52
CA ALA A 114 22.38 2.91 -9.55
C ALA A 114 22.88 4.21 -10.21
N GLN A 115 23.24 4.17 -11.51
CA GLN A 115 23.63 5.35 -12.29
C GLN A 115 22.40 6.13 -12.76
N ASP A 116 21.31 5.43 -13.08
CA ASP A 116 20.06 6.08 -13.52
C ASP A 116 19.21 6.59 -12.37
N ALA A 117 19.34 5.98 -11.18
CA ALA A 117 18.60 6.34 -9.98
C ALA A 117 19.54 6.36 -8.76
N PRO A 118 20.24 7.49 -8.52
CA PRO A 118 21.20 7.62 -7.43
C PRO A 118 20.51 7.41 -6.08
N ARG A 119 21.13 6.60 -5.22
CA ARG A 119 20.51 6.06 -3.99
C ARG A 119 20.41 7.10 -2.89
N GLU A 120 21.22 8.15 -2.95
CA GLU A 120 21.15 9.33 -2.09
C GLU A 120 19.79 10.06 -2.19
N TYR A 121 19.09 9.93 -3.32
CA TYR A 121 17.76 10.52 -3.53
C TYR A 121 16.60 9.56 -3.20
N VAL A 122 16.86 8.42 -2.53
CA VAL A 122 15.84 7.41 -2.23
C VAL A 122 14.62 7.97 -1.49
N LEU A 123 14.82 8.93 -0.59
CA LEU A 123 13.74 9.57 0.17
C LEU A 123 12.86 10.47 -0.70
N LEU A 124 13.39 10.94 -1.83
CA LEU A 124 12.69 11.78 -2.79
C LEU A 124 11.94 10.98 -3.85
N TRP A 125 12.19 9.67 -3.99
CA TRP A 125 11.48 8.85 -4.97
C TRP A 125 10.00 8.71 -4.66
N LEU A 126 9.59 8.62 -3.39
CA LEU A 126 8.17 8.58 -3.05
C LEU A 126 7.45 9.87 -3.47
N PRO A 127 7.88 11.06 -3.02
CA PRO A 127 7.23 12.28 -3.45
C PRO A 127 7.36 12.50 -4.95
N ALA A 128 8.41 12.04 -5.63
CA ALA A 128 8.49 12.09 -7.10
C ALA A 128 7.50 11.14 -7.80
N ALA A 129 7.42 9.88 -7.36
CA ALA A 129 6.51 8.89 -7.93
C ALA A 129 5.05 9.27 -7.75
N LEU A 130 4.75 9.82 -6.58
CA LEU A 130 3.44 10.36 -6.24
C LEU A 130 3.18 11.64 -7.03
N THR A 131 3.89 12.72 -6.73
CA THR A 131 3.49 14.05 -7.20
C THR A 131 3.97 14.41 -8.60
N GLY A 132 5.01 13.75 -9.12
CA GLY A 132 5.75 14.20 -10.31
C GLY A 132 6.41 15.58 -10.15
N ALA A 133 6.27 16.24 -9.00
CA ALA A 133 6.71 17.63 -8.80
C ALA A 133 8.14 17.71 -8.25
N VAL A 134 8.67 16.62 -7.69
CA VAL A 134 10.06 16.55 -7.21
C VAL A 134 10.96 16.23 -8.39
N LYS A 135 11.48 17.29 -9.01
CA LYS A 135 12.26 17.21 -10.25
C LYS A 135 13.75 16.97 -10.03
N ASP A 136 14.25 17.31 -8.84
CA ASP A 136 15.64 17.14 -8.45
C ASP A 136 15.85 15.74 -7.85
N LEU A 137 16.23 14.79 -8.70
CA LEU A 137 16.60 13.42 -8.34
C LEU A 137 17.99 13.04 -8.88
N GLY A 138 18.83 14.04 -9.10
CA GLY A 138 20.08 13.92 -9.86
C GLY A 138 19.88 13.93 -11.38
N GLU A 139 20.97 14.20 -12.10
CA GLU A 139 21.01 14.06 -13.56
C GLU A 139 21.36 12.61 -13.92
N PRO A 140 20.57 11.93 -14.76
CA PRO A 140 20.98 10.63 -15.28
C PRO A 140 22.26 10.82 -16.09
N VAL A 141 23.28 10.01 -15.81
CA VAL A 141 24.57 10.05 -16.54
C VAL A 141 24.40 9.54 -17.99
N GLY A 142 23.32 8.82 -18.28
CA GLY A 142 22.96 8.35 -19.62
C GLY A 142 21.98 9.30 -20.33
N ALA A 143 22.08 9.34 -21.66
CA ALA A 143 21.18 10.03 -22.58
C ALA A 143 19.75 9.45 -22.58
N ALA A 144 19.10 9.42 -21.42
CA ALA A 144 17.68 9.14 -21.32
C ALA A 144 16.94 10.41 -21.78
N ASP A 145 16.13 10.27 -22.83
CA ASP A 145 15.35 11.38 -23.40
C ASP A 145 14.34 11.98 -22.38
N GLU A 146 14.01 11.23 -21.31
CA GLU A 146 13.06 11.64 -20.27
C GLU A 146 13.68 11.72 -18.87
N PRO A 147 13.31 12.74 -18.07
CA PRO A 147 13.84 12.93 -16.73
C PRO A 147 13.35 11.84 -15.75
N LEU A 148 14.21 11.46 -14.80
CA LEU A 148 13.99 10.35 -13.87
C LEU A 148 12.67 10.46 -13.10
N TRP A 149 12.32 11.65 -12.61
CA TRP A 149 11.09 11.86 -11.84
C TRP A 149 9.84 11.53 -12.65
N LEU A 150 9.85 11.80 -13.95
CA LEU A 150 8.74 11.53 -14.85
C LEU A 150 8.61 10.03 -15.09
N ARG A 151 9.73 9.36 -15.37
CA ARG A 151 9.79 7.91 -15.52
C ARG A 151 9.31 7.18 -14.28
N ILE A 152 9.78 7.60 -13.09
CA ILE A 152 9.33 7.02 -11.81
C ILE A 152 7.82 7.25 -11.61
N SER A 153 7.29 8.44 -11.91
CA SER A 153 5.86 8.72 -11.77
C SER A 153 4.99 7.89 -12.72
N GLN A 154 5.40 7.75 -13.98
CA GLN A 154 4.65 6.98 -14.98
C GLN A 154 4.73 5.45 -14.75
N GLU A 155 5.90 4.96 -14.34
CA GLU A 155 6.12 3.53 -14.14
C GLU A 155 5.59 3.06 -12.77
N ALA A 156 5.89 3.78 -11.69
CA ALA A 156 5.54 3.38 -10.32
C ALA A 156 4.26 4.03 -9.76
N GLY A 157 3.80 5.16 -10.32
CA GLY A 157 2.62 5.89 -9.85
C GLY A 157 1.36 5.02 -9.79
N PRO A 158 0.94 4.34 -10.88
CA PRO A 158 -0.23 3.46 -10.85
C PRO A 158 -0.14 2.35 -9.80
N MET A 159 1.05 1.77 -9.61
CA MET A 159 1.32 0.79 -8.56
C MET A 159 1.12 1.41 -7.17
N LEU A 160 1.66 2.61 -6.93
CA LEU A 160 1.51 3.31 -5.65
C LEU A 160 0.06 3.61 -5.30
N TRP A 161 -0.74 4.04 -6.29
CA TRP A 161 -2.17 4.26 -6.09
C TRP A 161 -2.89 2.98 -5.69
N LEU A 162 -2.63 1.89 -6.41
CA LEU A 162 -3.20 0.57 -6.12
C LEU A 162 -2.79 0.06 -4.73
N LEU A 163 -1.50 0.13 -4.41
CA LEU A 163 -0.96 -0.30 -3.12
C LEU A 163 -1.48 0.55 -1.97
N SER A 164 -1.61 1.87 -2.14
CA SER A 164 -2.16 2.77 -1.12
C SER A 164 -3.62 2.46 -0.82
N PHE A 165 -4.42 2.28 -1.87
CA PHE A 165 -5.82 1.85 -1.75
C PHE A 165 -5.92 0.50 -1.03
N ALA A 166 -5.19 -0.51 -1.51
CA ALA A 166 -5.21 -1.86 -0.95
C ALA A 166 -4.76 -1.91 0.50
N THR A 167 -3.72 -1.16 0.85
CA THR A 167 -3.23 -1.01 2.21
C THR A 167 -4.34 -0.46 3.11
N ALA A 168 -5.03 0.60 2.68
CA ALA A 168 -6.12 1.18 3.45
C ALA A 168 -7.29 0.20 3.63
N VAL A 169 -7.65 -0.57 2.58
CA VAL A 169 -8.65 -1.64 2.67
C VAL A 169 -8.25 -2.68 3.70
N ILE A 170 -7.04 -3.23 3.59
CA ILE A 170 -6.56 -4.30 4.47
C ILE A 170 -6.46 -3.83 5.91
N VAL A 171 -5.85 -2.67 6.16
CA VAL A 171 -5.74 -2.09 7.51
C VAL A 171 -7.14 -1.89 8.10
N ALA A 172 -8.07 -1.32 7.33
CA ALA A 172 -9.43 -1.13 7.81
C ALA A 172 -10.15 -2.45 8.11
N CYS A 173 -9.94 -3.50 7.31
CA CYS A 173 -10.48 -4.83 7.54
C CYS A 173 -9.92 -5.45 8.83
N VAL A 174 -8.60 -5.47 9.01
CA VAL A 174 -7.95 -6.16 10.14
C VAL A 174 -8.11 -5.43 11.48
N VAL A 175 -8.32 -4.10 11.45
CA VAL A 175 -8.52 -3.27 12.65
C VAL A 175 -9.97 -3.27 13.13
N GLN A 176 -10.91 -3.84 12.36
CA GLN A 176 -12.30 -3.91 12.81
C GLN A 176 -12.43 -4.70 14.11
N PRO A 177 -13.36 -4.31 15.01
CA PRO A 177 -13.67 -5.14 16.17
C PRO A 177 -14.16 -6.50 15.66
N MET A 178 -13.38 -7.56 15.90
CA MET A 178 -13.92 -8.91 15.83
C MET A 178 -15.14 -8.91 16.76
N ARG A 179 -16.35 -9.09 16.21
CA ARG A 179 -17.53 -9.33 17.04
C ARG A 179 -17.16 -10.51 17.93
N GLN A 180 -16.96 -10.27 19.22
CA GLN A 180 -16.88 -11.36 20.18
C GLN A 180 -18.19 -12.14 19.99
N PRO A 181 -18.15 -13.47 19.80
CA PRO A 181 -19.36 -14.26 19.88
C PRO A 181 -19.98 -13.93 21.23
N SER A 182 -21.17 -13.34 21.19
CA SER A 182 -21.95 -12.99 22.38
C SER A 182 -21.91 -14.19 23.30
N ALA A 183 -21.31 -14.01 24.48
CA ALA A 183 -21.47 -14.96 25.57
C ALA A 183 -22.99 -15.11 25.74
N GLU A 184 -23.48 -16.27 25.34
CA GLU A 184 -24.85 -16.70 25.56
C GLU A 184 -25.15 -16.45 27.05
N PRO A 185 -26.20 -15.70 27.40
CA PRO A 185 -26.53 -15.46 28.80
C PRO A 185 -26.78 -16.83 29.42
N ALA A 186 -25.85 -17.26 30.27
CA ALA A 186 -26.00 -18.44 31.10
C ALA A 186 -27.35 -18.31 31.81
N GLY A 187 -28.23 -19.28 31.55
CA GLY A 187 -29.64 -19.22 31.89
C GLY A 187 -29.88 -18.76 33.32
N GLU A 188 -30.86 -17.87 33.46
CA GLU A 188 -31.73 -17.86 34.62
C GLU A 188 -32.26 -19.27 34.85
N ALA A 189 -31.59 -20.01 35.74
CA ALA A 189 -32.19 -21.15 36.40
C ALA A 189 -33.06 -20.60 37.54
N VAL A 190 -34.31 -20.32 37.21
CA VAL A 190 -35.40 -20.27 38.18
C VAL A 190 -35.67 -21.70 38.65
N SER A 191 -35.30 -22.01 39.90
CA SER A 191 -36.05 -22.87 40.83
C SER A 191 -35.37 -22.92 42.19
#